data_AF-A0A399QT91-F1
#
_entry.id   AF-A0A399QT91-F1
#
_cell.length_a   1.000
_cell.length_b   1.000
_cell.length_c   1.000
_cell.angle_alpha   90.00
_cell.angle_beta   90.00
_cell.angle_gamma   90.00
#
_symmetry.space_group_name_H-M   'P 1'
#
loop_
_entity.id
_entity.type
_entity.pdbx_description
1 polymer ?
#
loop_
_entity_poly.entity_id
_entity_poly.type
_entity_poly.pdbx_seq_one_letter_code
_entity_poly.pdbx_strand_id
1 'polypeptide(L)'
;MEISSGRIGSLLGGVRQTTVSLELGSIRFATRGEAPRTIAYQDVVDVQLVPKLIGWADISVRAHDMSLEAKRLPIGEARSFEKKLVARVQNGVAAALSNEGTSIVHLSTAIEALLAKPMYIANRDRQKWIESYLSEASLGYGRVLRFLMHPMFQLDLVDPAVRDKLATISEIASDQSETIKSRNRKFVEGELLRYKSFFEQVESRPLTNEQRQAAVTMEDRNLLVAPAGSGKTSALVGRIGYILMNKLCEPAEILVVAFNNSAREELRERITSRLSAFKGIDGLQVHTFHSLGQKIIAENTAKKPSLAKTAEDDFARGKLLQKIVDTELANNSSFKLNYIYFRALYAVAVPDPSSFRSKAEWHAYVQSAGETDPAP
;
A
#
# COMPACT_ATOMS: atom_id res chain seq x y z
N MET A 1 19.89 -39.29 -8.40
CA MET A 1 21.13 -38.60 -8.83
C MET A 1 21.79 -38.09 -7.57
N GLU A 2 23.09 -38.27 -7.45
CA GLU A 2 23.85 -37.86 -6.27
C GLU A 2 25.09 -37.10 -6.72
N ILE A 3 25.45 -36.05 -6.00
CA ILE A 3 26.68 -35.28 -6.18
C ILE A 3 27.32 -35.06 -4.81
N SER A 4 28.66 -35.04 -4.77
CA SER A 4 29.42 -34.81 -3.53
C SER A 4 30.46 -33.73 -3.76
N SER A 5 30.72 -32.95 -2.71
CA SER A 5 31.97 -32.20 -2.62
C SER A 5 33.14 -33.18 -2.76
N GLY A 6 33.98 -33.00 -3.78
CA GLY A 6 35.14 -33.87 -4.01
C GLY A 6 36.16 -33.72 -2.87
N ARG A 7 37.00 -34.74 -2.64
CA ARG A 7 38.06 -34.70 -1.60
C ARG A 7 38.91 -33.41 -1.70
N ILE A 8 39.28 -33.01 -2.91
CA ILE A 8 40.05 -31.80 -3.21
C ILE A 8 39.25 -30.52 -2.88
N GLY A 9 37.96 -30.47 -3.22
CA GLY A 9 37.09 -29.32 -2.91
C GLY A 9 36.88 -29.13 -1.41
N SER A 10 36.77 -30.23 -0.64
CA SER A 10 36.66 -30.19 0.83
C SER A 10 37.95 -29.72 1.52
N LEU A 11 39.11 -30.15 1.00
CA LEU A 11 40.44 -29.78 1.51
C LEU A 11 40.81 -28.31 1.21
N LEU A 12 40.55 -27.83 -0.02
CA LEU A 12 40.86 -26.45 -0.42
C LEU A 12 39.90 -25.41 0.18
N GLY A 13 38.71 -25.83 0.60
CA GLY A 13 37.67 -24.94 1.13
C GLY A 13 37.54 -24.93 2.66
N GLY A 14 38.20 -25.84 3.38
CA GLY A 14 38.00 -26.02 4.83
C GLY A 14 36.57 -26.43 5.20
N VAL A 15 35.82 -27.06 4.29
CA VAL A 15 34.41 -27.42 4.49
C VAL A 15 34.26 -28.93 4.67
N ARG A 16 33.37 -29.35 5.58
CA ARG A 16 32.98 -30.75 5.73
C ARG A 16 32.43 -31.30 4.43
N GLN A 17 32.76 -32.55 4.12
CA GLN A 17 32.25 -33.21 2.92
C GLN A 17 30.72 -33.36 3.04
N THR A 18 30.00 -32.73 2.11
CA THR A 18 28.56 -32.86 1.96
C THR A 18 28.24 -33.58 0.66
N THR A 19 27.35 -34.56 0.76
CA THR A 19 26.71 -35.27 -0.34
C THR A 19 25.26 -34.83 -0.46
N VAL A 20 24.79 -34.57 -1.67
CA VAL A 20 23.40 -34.22 -1.96
C VAL A 20 22.81 -35.21 -2.94
N SER A 21 21.65 -35.76 -2.62
CA SER A 21 20.94 -36.73 -3.46
C SER A 21 19.49 -36.34 -3.72
N LEU A 22 19.06 -36.56 -4.96
CA LEU A 22 17.65 -36.50 -5.35
C LEU A 22 17.02 -37.87 -5.09
N GLU A 23 16.22 -37.97 -4.03
CA GLU A 23 15.48 -39.16 -3.63
C GLU A 23 14.05 -39.14 -4.19
N LEU A 24 13.26 -40.18 -3.88
CA LEU A 24 11.84 -40.21 -4.20
C LEU A 24 11.09 -39.25 -3.25
N GLY A 25 10.44 -38.23 -3.81
CA GLY A 25 9.66 -37.25 -3.05
C GLY A 25 10.45 -36.19 -2.26
N SER A 26 11.78 -36.32 -2.12
CA SER A 26 12.59 -35.38 -1.35
C SER A 26 14.02 -35.21 -1.89
N ILE A 27 14.67 -34.14 -1.45
CA ILE A 27 16.11 -33.93 -1.57
C ILE A 27 16.77 -34.19 -0.21
N ARG A 28 17.89 -34.92 -0.22
CA ARG A 28 18.66 -35.26 0.98
C ARG A 28 20.03 -34.61 0.96
N PHE A 29 20.43 -34.06 2.11
CA PHE A 29 21.77 -33.54 2.39
C PHE A 29 22.41 -34.40 3.49
N ALA A 30 23.59 -34.94 3.21
CA ALA A 30 24.38 -35.72 4.16
C ALA A 30 25.76 -35.08 4.32
N THR A 31 25.96 -34.38 5.43
CA THR A 31 27.25 -33.77 5.80
C THR A 31 27.99 -34.66 6.78
N ARG A 32 29.28 -34.90 6.51
CA ARG A 32 30.11 -35.78 7.34
C ARG A 32 30.15 -35.29 8.79
N GLY A 33 29.71 -36.13 9.72
CA GLY A 33 29.68 -35.83 11.16
C GLY A 33 28.37 -35.20 11.64
N GLU A 34 27.35 -35.10 10.78
CA GLU A 34 26.03 -34.59 11.11
C GLU A 34 24.94 -35.59 10.69
N ALA A 35 23.78 -35.53 11.35
CA ALA A 35 22.63 -36.31 10.92
C ALA A 35 22.13 -35.81 9.54
N PRO A 36 21.85 -36.71 8.58
CA PRO A 36 21.30 -36.31 7.29
C PRO A 36 19.97 -35.56 7.44
N ARG A 37 19.76 -34.56 6.59
CA ARG A 37 18.54 -33.75 6.55
C ARG A 37 17.86 -33.90 5.21
N THR A 38 16.53 -33.88 5.20
CA THR A 38 15.71 -34.04 3.98
C THR A 38 14.69 -32.92 3.89
N ILE A 39 14.43 -32.45 2.68
CA ILE A 39 13.35 -31.50 2.38
C ILE A 39 12.45 -32.15 1.33
N ALA A 40 11.14 -32.22 1.58
CA ALA A 40 10.21 -32.70 0.57
C ALA A 40 10.17 -31.72 -0.62
N TYR A 41 10.04 -32.23 -1.85
CA TYR A 41 10.12 -31.39 -3.04
C TYR A 41 9.10 -30.24 -3.03
N GLN A 42 7.89 -30.49 -2.54
CA GLN A 42 6.81 -29.50 -2.45
C GLN A 42 7.05 -28.39 -1.41
N ASP A 43 8.03 -28.55 -0.52
CA ASP A 43 8.38 -27.58 0.51
C ASP A 43 9.60 -26.72 0.11
N VAL A 44 10.23 -27.00 -1.04
CA VAL A 44 11.38 -26.25 -1.54
C VAL A 44 10.91 -24.97 -2.24
N VAL A 45 11.11 -23.83 -1.59
CA VAL A 45 10.68 -22.52 -2.08
C VAL A 45 11.71 -21.80 -2.95
N ASP A 46 13.00 -22.19 -2.83
CA ASP A 46 14.09 -21.60 -3.63
C ASP A 46 15.26 -22.55 -3.78
N VAL A 47 15.92 -22.46 -4.93
CA VAL A 47 17.14 -23.19 -5.27
C VAL A 47 18.11 -22.19 -5.91
N GLN A 48 19.27 -22.02 -5.31
CA GLN A 48 20.29 -21.10 -5.79
C GLN A 48 21.59 -21.84 -6.08
N LEU A 49 22.09 -21.71 -7.30
CA LEU A 49 23.44 -22.12 -7.68
C LEU A 49 24.37 -20.90 -7.72
N VAL A 50 25.41 -20.93 -6.90
CA VAL A 50 26.40 -19.84 -6.79
C VAL A 50 27.74 -20.33 -7.34
N PRO A 51 28.15 -19.91 -8.55
CA PRO A 51 29.47 -20.23 -9.09
C PRO A 51 30.59 -19.72 -8.19
N LYS A 52 31.65 -20.51 -8.06
CA LYS A 52 32.89 -20.19 -7.34
C LYS A 52 34.09 -20.28 -8.29
N LEU A 53 35.23 -19.80 -7.81
CA LEU A 53 36.50 -19.87 -8.54
C LEU A 53 36.85 -21.32 -8.94
N ILE A 54 37.52 -21.46 -10.10
CA ILE A 54 38.13 -22.72 -10.58
C ILE A 54 37.10 -23.85 -10.76
N GLY A 55 35.96 -23.54 -11.40
CA GLY A 55 35.00 -24.57 -11.82
C GLY A 55 34.21 -25.24 -10.69
N TRP A 56 34.12 -24.59 -9.52
CA TRP A 56 33.30 -25.03 -8.41
C TRP A 56 32.00 -24.22 -8.32
N ALA A 57 31.00 -24.74 -7.63
CA ALA A 57 29.79 -24.03 -7.28
C ALA A 57 29.25 -24.49 -5.92
N ASP A 58 28.46 -23.64 -5.29
CA ASP A 58 27.68 -23.99 -4.11
C ASP A 58 26.20 -24.05 -4.52
N ILE A 59 25.45 -25.00 -3.96
CA ILE A 59 23.99 -25.08 -4.12
C ILE A 59 23.35 -24.84 -2.75
N SER A 60 22.45 -23.85 -2.68
CA SER A 60 21.61 -23.59 -1.52
C SER A 60 20.16 -23.92 -1.86
N VAL A 61 19.50 -24.65 -0.97
CA VAL A 61 18.08 -25.04 -1.08
C VAL A 61 17.36 -24.52 0.14
N ARG A 62 16.28 -23.76 -0.07
CA ARG A 62 15.50 -23.14 1.00
C ARG A 62 14.11 -23.75 1.06
N ALA A 63 13.68 -24.06 2.27
CA ALA A 63 12.29 -24.32 2.66
C ALA A 63 11.80 -23.20 3.59
N HIS A 64 10.53 -23.24 4.00
CA HIS A 64 9.96 -22.18 4.85
C HIS A 64 10.66 -22.02 6.21
N ASP A 65 11.14 -23.12 6.81
CA ASP A 65 11.70 -23.17 8.17
C ASP A 65 13.20 -23.52 8.20
N MET A 66 13.79 -23.86 7.05
CA MET A 66 15.20 -24.27 6.98
C MET A 66 15.86 -23.93 5.65
N SER A 67 17.18 -23.84 5.66
CA SER A 67 18.02 -23.74 4.47
C SER A 67 19.17 -24.72 4.58
N LEU A 68 19.42 -25.47 3.52
CA LEU A 68 20.51 -26.44 3.42
C LEU A 68 21.44 -26.05 2.28
N GLU A 69 22.74 -26.20 2.49
CA GLU A 69 23.76 -25.79 1.53
C GLU A 69 24.78 -26.90 1.31
N ALA A 70 25.13 -27.12 0.04
CA ALA A 70 26.24 -27.98 -0.34
C ALA A 70 27.28 -27.16 -1.09
N LYS A 71 28.47 -27.08 -0.48
CA LYS A 71 29.56 -26.25 -0.95
C LYS A 71 30.55 -27.03 -1.78
N ARG A 72 31.26 -26.35 -2.69
CA ARG A 72 32.38 -26.89 -3.46
C ARG A 72 32.00 -28.14 -4.26
N LEU A 73 30.91 -28.04 -5.02
CA LEU A 73 30.48 -29.03 -6.00
C LEU A 73 31.10 -28.73 -7.38
N PRO A 74 31.47 -29.75 -8.18
CA PRO A 74 31.91 -29.51 -9.55
C PRO A 74 30.83 -28.78 -10.36
N ILE A 75 31.16 -27.66 -11.01
CA ILE A 75 30.14 -26.75 -11.59
C ILE A 75 29.25 -27.42 -12.65
N GLY A 76 29.81 -28.35 -13.44
CA GLY A 76 29.04 -29.09 -14.45
C GLY A 76 27.99 -30.01 -13.83
N GLU A 77 28.38 -30.73 -12.78
CA GLU A 77 27.48 -31.59 -12.01
C GLU A 77 26.44 -30.76 -11.25
N ALA A 78 26.86 -29.65 -10.64
CA ALA A 78 25.99 -28.74 -9.91
C ALA A 78 24.88 -28.15 -10.80
N ARG A 79 25.21 -27.70 -12.02
CA ARG A 79 24.22 -27.19 -12.99
C ARG A 79 23.23 -28.26 -13.42
N SER A 80 23.72 -29.47 -13.71
CA SER A 80 22.86 -30.61 -14.08
C SER A 80 21.95 -31.02 -12.92
N PHE A 81 22.47 -30.96 -11.70
CA PHE A 81 21.73 -31.25 -10.48
C PHE A 81 20.65 -30.21 -10.20
N GLU A 82 20.98 -28.91 -10.22
CA GLU A 82 20.04 -27.80 -10.05
C GLU A 82 18.86 -27.93 -11.02
N LYS A 83 19.14 -28.10 -12.32
CA LYS A 83 18.09 -28.26 -13.34
C LYS A 83 17.14 -29.42 -13.02
N LYS A 84 17.68 -30.57 -12.59
CA LYS A 84 16.86 -31.73 -12.22
C LYS A 84 16.12 -31.52 -10.89
N LEU A 85 16.73 -30.84 -9.93
CA LEU A 85 16.09 -30.50 -8.67
C LEU A 85 14.88 -29.60 -8.92
N VAL A 86 15.05 -28.51 -9.67
CA VAL A 86 13.95 -27.59 -10.03
C VAL A 86 12.81 -28.36 -10.70
N ALA A 87 13.12 -29.22 -11.68
CA ALA A 87 12.10 -30.06 -12.31
C ALA A 87 11.40 -31.00 -11.30
N ARG A 88 12.11 -31.58 -10.34
CA ARG A 88 11.52 -32.44 -9.30
C ARG A 88 10.65 -31.65 -8.32
N VAL A 89 11.04 -30.43 -7.97
CA VAL A 89 10.25 -29.50 -7.15
C VAL A 89 8.95 -29.16 -7.86
N GLN A 90 9.03 -28.70 -9.12
CA GLN A 90 7.86 -28.36 -9.94
C GLN A 90 6.88 -29.54 -10.06
N ASN A 91 7.37 -30.74 -10.36
CA ASN A 91 6.54 -31.94 -10.41
C ASN A 91 5.99 -32.35 -9.03
N GLY A 92 6.75 -32.17 -7.96
CA GLY A 92 6.32 -32.46 -6.59
C GLY A 92 5.16 -31.57 -6.16
N VAL A 93 5.25 -30.25 -6.43
CA VAL A 93 4.17 -29.29 -6.17
C VAL A 93 2.93 -29.63 -7.00
N ALA A 94 3.09 -29.93 -8.29
CA ALA A 94 1.97 -30.31 -9.16
C ALA A 94 1.28 -31.59 -8.68
N ALA A 95 2.05 -32.62 -8.30
CA ALA A 95 1.51 -33.87 -7.76
C ALA A 95 0.79 -33.66 -6.41
N ALA A 96 1.34 -32.81 -5.53
CA ALA A 96 0.70 -32.46 -4.27
C ALA A 96 -0.66 -31.78 -4.50
N LEU A 97 -0.77 -30.89 -5.48
CA LEU A 97 -2.03 -30.26 -5.88
C LEU A 97 -3.04 -31.25 -6.46
N SER A 98 -2.61 -32.16 -7.33
CA SER A 98 -3.49 -33.19 -7.90
C SER A 98 -4.13 -34.08 -6.83
N ASN A 99 -3.47 -34.28 -5.69
CA ASN A 99 -4.01 -35.05 -4.57
C ASN A 99 -5.08 -34.30 -3.76
N GLU A 100 -5.29 -33.01 -4.01
CA GLU A 100 -6.24 -32.15 -3.29
C GLU A 100 -7.57 -31.96 -4.06
N GLY A 101 -7.96 -32.93 -4.90
CA GLY A 101 -9.12 -32.82 -5.81
C GLY A 101 -10.42 -32.35 -5.13
N THR A 102 -10.78 -32.92 -3.98
CA THR A 102 -11.95 -32.49 -3.19
C THR A 102 -11.84 -31.04 -2.73
N SER A 103 -10.64 -30.62 -2.31
CA SER A 103 -10.40 -29.25 -1.86
C SER A 103 -10.47 -28.24 -3.01
N ILE A 104 -9.99 -28.62 -4.19
CA ILE A 104 -10.11 -27.81 -5.42
C ILE A 104 -11.58 -27.58 -5.80
N VAL A 105 -12.42 -28.63 -5.75
CA VAL A 105 -13.85 -28.52 -6.06
C VAL A 105 -14.55 -27.57 -5.10
N HIS A 106 -14.31 -27.73 -3.79
CA HIS A 106 -14.91 -26.83 -2.79
C HIS A 106 -14.48 -25.37 -2.96
N LEU A 107 -13.19 -25.12 -3.22
CA LEU A 107 -12.70 -23.77 -3.49
C LEU A 107 -13.34 -23.19 -4.75
N SER A 108 -13.53 -23.98 -5.80
CA SER A 108 -14.26 -23.55 -7.00
C SER A 108 -15.68 -23.11 -6.67
N THR A 109 -16.43 -23.89 -5.89
CA THR A 109 -17.79 -23.53 -5.44
C THR A 109 -17.79 -22.29 -4.54
N ALA A 110 -16.79 -22.14 -3.67
CA ALA A 110 -16.65 -20.97 -2.83
C ALA A 110 -16.38 -19.69 -3.64
N ILE A 111 -15.61 -19.79 -4.72
CA ILE A 111 -15.39 -18.68 -5.67
C ILE A 111 -16.69 -18.32 -6.39
N GLU A 112 -17.45 -19.31 -6.86
CA GLU A 112 -18.76 -19.05 -7.47
C GLU A 112 -19.69 -18.31 -6.51
N ALA A 113 -19.73 -18.71 -5.24
CA ALA A 113 -20.49 -18.03 -4.20
C ALA A 113 -19.99 -16.59 -3.93
N LEU A 114 -18.67 -16.37 -3.94
CA LEU A 114 -18.07 -15.03 -3.83
C LEU A 114 -18.52 -14.13 -5.00
N LEU A 115 -18.40 -14.63 -6.24
CA LEU A 115 -18.74 -13.90 -7.46
C LEU A 115 -20.24 -13.60 -7.57
N ALA A 116 -21.08 -14.46 -7.00
CA ALA A 116 -22.53 -14.32 -6.97
C ALA A 116 -23.05 -13.29 -5.95
N LYS A 117 -22.21 -12.79 -5.01
CA LYS A 117 -22.66 -11.79 -4.02
C LYS A 117 -23.22 -10.55 -4.73
N PRO A 118 -24.35 -9.96 -4.29
CA PRO A 118 -24.98 -8.81 -4.94
C PRO A 118 -24.34 -7.47 -4.51
N MET A 119 -23.01 -7.39 -4.52
CA MET A 119 -22.25 -6.21 -4.10
C MET A 119 -21.02 -6.00 -5.00
N TYR A 120 -20.41 -4.83 -5.00
CA TYR A 120 -19.08 -4.66 -5.58
C TYR A 120 -18.07 -5.50 -4.78
N ILE A 121 -17.27 -6.33 -5.44
CA ILE A 121 -16.25 -7.14 -4.76
C ILE A 121 -14.96 -6.33 -4.74
N ALA A 122 -14.66 -5.70 -3.61
CA ALA A 122 -13.42 -4.94 -3.47
C ALA A 122 -12.22 -5.86 -3.22
N ASN A 123 -11.03 -5.32 -3.37
CA ASN A 123 -9.76 -5.98 -3.08
C ASN A 123 -9.72 -6.49 -1.62
N ARG A 124 -10.24 -5.74 -0.64
CA ARG A 124 -10.41 -6.21 0.75
C ARG A 124 -11.30 -7.45 0.87
N ASP A 125 -12.34 -7.57 0.05
CA ASP A 125 -13.28 -8.68 0.13
C ASP A 125 -12.64 -9.97 -0.42
N ARG A 126 -11.89 -9.83 -1.53
CA ARG A 126 -11.03 -10.90 -2.06
C ARG A 126 -9.98 -11.32 -1.03
N GLN A 127 -9.27 -10.36 -0.45
CA GLN A 127 -8.21 -10.63 0.52
C GLN A 127 -8.75 -11.35 1.77
N LYS A 128 -9.86 -10.86 2.34
CA LYS A 128 -10.53 -11.53 3.47
C LYS A 128 -11.01 -12.94 3.11
N TRP A 129 -11.48 -13.14 1.88
CA TRP A 129 -11.84 -14.48 1.38
C TRP A 129 -10.61 -15.39 1.37
N ILE A 130 -9.49 -14.97 0.77
CA ILE A 130 -8.23 -15.74 0.78
C ILE A 130 -7.80 -16.06 2.22
N GLU A 131 -7.79 -15.05 3.10
CA GLU A 131 -7.39 -15.19 4.50
C GLU A 131 -8.28 -16.16 5.27
N SER A 132 -9.60 -16.20 5.02
CA SER A 132 -10.49 -17.17 5.66
C SER A 132 -10.11 -18.62 5.33
N TYR A 133 -9.67 -18.91 4.11
CA TYR A 133 -9.23 -20.26 3.72
C TYR A 133 -7.79 -20.57 4.11
N LEU A 134 -6.97 -19.56 4.41
CA LEU A 134 -5.62 -19.74 4.96
C LEU A 134 -5.59 -19.88 6.48
N SER A 135 -6.54 -19.24 7.20
CA SER A 135 -6.58 -19.16 8.66
C SER A 135 -7.40 -20.27 9.33
N GLU A 136 -8.24 -20.98 8.59
CA GLU A 136 -8.91 -22.17 9.11
C GLU A 136 -7.95 -23.36 9.22
N ALA A 137 -8.09 -24.18 10.26
CA ALA A 137 -7.55 -25.53 10.35
C ALA A 137 -8.26 -26.48 9.36
N SER A 138 -8.44 -26.02 8.12
CA SER A 138 -9.30 -26.62 7.11
C SER A 138 -8.56 -27.69 6.31
N LEU A 139 -9.27 -28.78 6.07
CA LEU A 139 -8.89 -29.92 5.25
C LEU A 139 -8.46 -29.45 3.84
N GLY A 140 -7.15 -29.32 3.62
CA GLY A 140 -6.54 -29.18 2.28
C GLY A 140 -6.66 -27.81 1.59
N TYR A 141 -7.63 -26.95 1.91
CA TYR A 141 -7.84 -25.68 1.17
C TYR A 141 -6.64 -24.72 1.28
N GLY A 142 -6.14 -24.50 2.49
CA GLY A 142 -4.94 -23.69 2.71
C GLY A 142 -3.68 -24.32 2.10
N ARG A 143 -3.66 -25.63 1.84
CA ARG A 143 -2.57 -26.27 1.07
C ARG A 143 -2.69 -25.95 -0.42
N VAL A 144 -3.89 -26.05 -1.01
CA VAL A 144 -4.13 -25.67 -2.41
C VAL A 144 -3.70 -24.23 -2.67
N LEU A 145 -4.15 -23.27 -1.84
CA LEU A 145 -3.77 -21.86 -1.99
C LEU A 145 -2.26 -21.66 -1.83
N ARG A 146 -1.62 -22.30 -0.85
CA ARG A 146 -0.16 -22.23 -0.68
C ARG A 146 0.60 -22.78 -1.88
N PHE A 147 0.16 -23.89 -2.46
CA PHE A 147 0.81 -24.45 -3.64
C PHE A 147 0.57 -23.60 -4.90
N LEU A 148 -0.60 -22.99 -5.05
CA LEU A 148 -0.84 -22.03 -6.15
C LEU A 148 0.04 -20.79 -6.05
N MET A 149 0.35 -20.34 -4.82
CA MET A 149 1.27 -19.24 -4.54
C MET A 149 2.74 -19.68 -4.50
N HIS A 150 3.04 -20.96 -4.74
CA HIS A 150 4.41 -21.47 -4.63
C HIS A 150 5.29 -20.87 -5.76
N PRO A 151 6.51 -20.37 -5.46
CA PRO A 151 7.34 -19.69 -6.46
C PRO A 151 7.72 -20.53 -7.68
N MET A 152 7.78 -21.85 -7.51
CA MET A 152 8.07 -22.82 -8.57
C MET A 152 6.81 -23.56 -9.08
N PHE A 153 5.61 -23.04 -8.82
CA PHE A 153 4.38 -23.65 -9.36
C PHE A 153 4.31 -23.49 -10.89
N GLN A 154 3.88 -24.55 -11.57
CA GLN A 154 3.69 -24.59 -13.01
C GLN A 154 2.36 -25.28 -13.32
N LEU A 155 1.40 -24.52 -13.88
CA LEU A 155 0.04 -24.98 -14.12
C LEU A 155 -0.05 -26.08 -15.19
N ASP A 156 0.86 -26.07 -16.16
CA ASP A 156 0.96 -27.04 -17.26
C ASP A 156 1.36 -28.45 -16.78
N LEU A 157 2.04 -28.55 -15.63
CA LEU A 157 2.42 -29.83 -15.02
C LEU A 157 1.30 -30.48 -14.21
N VAL A 158 0.22 -29.75 -13.93
CA VAL A 158 -0.91 -30.29 -13.16
C VAL A 158 -1.81 -31.15 -14.06
N ASP A 159 -2.45 -32.16 -13.46
CA ASP A 159 -3.45 -33.02 -14.10
C ASP A 159 -4.50 -32.18 -14.87
N PRO A 160 -4.68 -32.43 -16.18
CA PRO A 160 -5.69 -31.75 -16.99
C PRO A 160 -7.10 -31.74 -16.38
N ALA A 161 -7.48 -32.76 -15.60
CA ALA A 161 -8.81 -32.86 -15.00
C ALA A 161 -9.13 -31.76 -13.98
N VAL A 162 -8.12 -31.15 -13.36
CA VAL A 162 -8.29 -30.07 -12.36
C VAL A 162 -7.65 -28.74 -12.77
N ARG A 163 -6.94 -28.72 -13.90
CA ARG A 163 -6.17 -27.57 -14.37
C ARG A 163 -7.01 -26.30 -14.52
N ASP A 164 -8.16 -26.38 -15.15
CA ASP A 164 -9.00 -25.19 -15.41
C ASP A 164 -9.55 -24.58 -14.11
N LYS A 165 -9.89 -25.43 -13.13
CA LYS A 165 -10.33 -24.98 -11.80
C LYS A 165 -9.20 -24.28 -11.07
N LEU A 166 -8.00 -24.86 -11.09
CA LEU A 166 -6.81 -24.25 -10.48
C LEU A 166 -6.40 -22.96 -11.16
N ALA A 167 -6.54 -22.88 -12.50
CA ALA A 167 -6.33 -21.64 -13.25
C ALA A 167 -7.27 -20.54 -12.75
N THR A 168 -8.57 -20.87 -12.60
CA THR A 168 -9.58 -19.95 -12.07
C THR A 168 -9.28 -19.55 -10.63
N ILE A 169 -8.95 -20.50 -9.74
CA ILE A 169 -8.60 -20.20 -8.34
C ILE A 169 -7.37 -19.30 -8.26
N SER A 170 -6.33 -19.59 -9.04
CA SER A 170 -5.11 -18.79 -9.10
C SER A 170 -5.37 -17.38 -9.62
N GLU A 171 -6.17 -17.26 -10.69
CA GLU A 171 -6.55 -15.98 -11.27
C GLU A 171 -7.34 -15.13 -10.27
N ILE A 172 -8.30 -15.73 -9.57
CA ILE A 172 -9.10 -15.07 -8.52
C ILE A 172 -8.27 -14.73 -7.30
N ALA A 173 -7.28 -15.54 -6.94
CA ALA A 173 -6.38 -15.25 -5.82
C ALA A 173 -5.41 -14.10 -6.13
N SER A 174 -5.18 -13.80 -7.41
CA SER A 174 -4.28 -12.74 -7.84
C SER A 174 -4.86 -11.33 -7.63
N ASP A 175 -3.97 -10.36 -7.43
CA ASP A 175 -4.35 -8.94 -7.30
C ASP A 175 -4.96 -8.35 -8.58
N GLN A 176 -4.79 -9.02 -9.72
CA GLN A 176 -5.16 -8.52 -11.04
C GLN A 176 -6.30 -9.29 -11.71
N SER A 177 -7.10 -10.05 -10.95
CA SER A 177 -8.21 -10.86 -11.47
C SER A 177 -9.11 -10.08 -12.46
N GLU A 178 -9.02 -10.42 -13.73
CA GLU A 178 -9.91 -9.99 -14.81
C GLU A 178 -11.32 -10.56 -14.64
N THR A 179 -11.46 -11.74 -14.02
CA THR A 179 -12.77 -12.31 -13.69
C THR A 179 -13.53 -11.40 -12.73
N ILE A 180 -12.89 -10.98 -11.62
CA ILE A 180 -13.49 -10.03 -10.66
C ILE A 180 -13.75 -8.68 -11.33
N LYS A 181 -12.80 -8.14 -12.12
CA LYS A 181 -12.97 -6.87 -12.84
C LYS A 181 -14.17 -6.91 -13.80
N SER A 182 -14.30 -7.97 -14.59
CA SER A 182 -15.41 -8.18 -15.53
C SER A 182 -16.75 -8.30 -14.80
N ARG A 183 -16.79 -9.08 -13.72
CA ARG A 183 -17.98 -9.21 -12.87
C ARG A 183 -18.37 -7.88 -12.22
N ASN A 184 -17.41 -7.13 -11.69
CA ASN A 184 -17.64 -5.81 -11.08
C ASN A 184 -18.13 -4.80 -12.12
N ARG A 185 -17.65 -4.85 -13.37
CA ARG A 185 -18.17 -4.00 -14.45
C ARG A 185 -19.66 -4.25 -14.69
N LYS A 186 -20.06 -5.52 -14.79
CA LYS A 186 -21.49 -5.90 -14.92
C LYS A 186 -22.32 -5.47 -13.72
N PHE A 187 -21.77 -5.62 -12.51
CA PHE A 187 -22.43 -5.15 -11.28
C PHE A 187 -22.64 -3.63 -11.32
N VAL A 188 -21.62 -2.85 -11.69
CA VAL A 188 -21.71 -1.40 -11.84
C VAL A 188 -22.77 -1.03 -12.88
N GLU A 189 -22.77 -1.66 -14.06
CA GLU A 189 -23.80 -1.42 -15.09
C GLU A 189 -25.22 -1.64 -14.57
N GLY A 190 -25.45 -2.72 -13.81
CA GLY A 190 -26.73 -3.00 -13.16
C GLY A 190 -27.14 -1.91 -12.16
N GLU A 191 -26.19 -1.47 -11.34
CA GLU A 191 -26.44 -0.42 -10.33
C GLU A 191 -26.66 0.97 -10.96
N LEU A 192 -25.99 1.28 -12.08
CA LEU A 192 -26.23 2.50 -12.85
C LEU A 192 -27.67 2.57 -13.38
N LEU A 193 -28.23 1.43 -13.80
CA LEU A 193 -29.62 1.32 -14.22
C LEU A 193 -30.57 1.41 -13.02
N ARG A 194 -30.28 0.66 -11.94
CA ARG A 194 -31.10 0.64 -10.72
C ARG A 194 -31.25 2.02 -10.07
N TYR A 195 -30.17 2.80 -10.04
CA TYR A 195 -30.15 4.13 -9.42
C TYR A 195 -30.20 5.27 -10.44
N LYS A 196 -30.63 4.99 -11.68
CA LYS A 196 -30.70 5.98 -12.77
C LYS A 196 -31.46 7.25 -12.35
N SER A 197 -32.68 7.10 -11.82
CA SER A 197 -33.52 8.23 -11.42
C SER A 197 -32.87 9.09 -10.34
N PHE A 198 -32.18 8.47 -9.38
CA PHE A 198 -31.46 9.20 -8.34
C PHE A 198 -30.33 10.03 -8.96
N PHE A 199 -29.49 9.43 -9.80
CA PHE A 199 -28.36 10.12 -10.43
C PHE A 199 -28.77 11.21 -11.42
N GLU A 200 -29.99 11.17 -11.94
CA GLU A 200 -30.56 12.21 -12.79
C GLU A 200 -31.05 13.43 -12.00
N GLN A 201 -31.33 13.27 -10.71
CA GLN A 201 -32.02 14.27 -9.89
C GLN A 201 -31.21 14.78 -8.69
N VAL A 202 -30.17 14.06 -8.26
CA VAL A 202 -29.37 14.39 -7.07
C VAL A 202 -28.67 15.75 -7.16
N GLU A 203 -28.38 16.22 -8.36
CA GLU A 203 -27.69 17.48 -8.62
C GLU A 203 -28.50 18.35 -9.59
N SER A 204 -28.10 19.61 -9.73
CA SER A 204 -28.79 20.56 -10.64
C SER A 204 -28.78 20.12 -12.10
N ARG A 205 -27.84 19.26 -12.48
CA ARG A 205 -27.79 18.58 -13.77
C ARG A 205 -27.60 17.08 -13.53
N PRO A 206 -28.15 16.22 -14.40
CA PRO A 206 -27.89 14.79 -14.34
C PRO A 206 -26.39 14.49 -14.31
N LEU A 207 -25.98 13.55 -13.46
CA LEU A 207 -24.58 13.10 -13.45
C LEU A 207 -24.24 12.43 -14.79
N THR A 208 -23.02 12.62 -15.28
CA THR A 208 -22.51 11.89 -16.46
C THR A 208 -22.28 10.42 -16.13
N ASN A 209 -22.16 9.55 -17.14
CA ASN A 209 -21.91 8.13 -16.91
C ASN A 209 -20.64 7.89 -16.10
N GLU A 210 -19.57 8.64 -16.34
CA GLU A 210 -18.29 8.54 -15.63
C GLU A 210 -18.44 8.97 -14.16
N GLN A 211 -19.20 10.03 -13.88
CA GLN A 211 -19.50 10.46 -12.51
C GLN A 211 -20.34 9.42 -11.75
N ARG A 212 -21.33 8.81 -12.42
CA ARG A 212 -22.13 7.73 -11.84
C ARG A 212 -21.28 6.48 -11.59
N GLN A 213 -20.41 6.10 -12.53
CA GLN A 213 -19.46 4.99 -12.35
C GLN A 213 -18.53 5.24 -11.15
N ALA A 214 -18.02 6.47 -11.01
CA ALA A 214 -17.19 6.86 -9.87
C ALA A 214 -17.96 6.81 -8.53
N ALA A 215 -19.27 7.06 -8.54
CA ALA A 215 -20.13 6.97 -7.38
C ALA A 215 -20.43 5.52 -6.95
N VAL A 216 -20.59 4.61 -7.92
CA VAL A 216 -20.98 3.20 -7.67
C VAL A 216 -19.78 2.28 -7.45
N THR A 217 -18.60 2.64 -7.96
CA THR A 217 -17.38 1.82 -7.77
C THR A 217 -16.97 1.86 -6.28
N MET A 218 -16.99 0.71 -5.60
CA MET A 218 -16.75 0.61 -4.15
C MET A 218 -15.48 -0.16 -3.77
N GLU A 219 -14.47 -0.04 -4.63
CA GLU A 219 -13.11 -0.50 -4.34
C GLU A 219 -12.50 0.24 -3.13
N ASP A 220 -11.51 -0.37 -2.48
CA ASP A 220 -10.88 0.09 -1.25
C ASP A 220 -10.35 1.53 -1.34
N ARG A 221 -9.79 1.88 -2.51
CA ARG A 221 -9.17 3.17 -2.77
C ARG A 221 -9.50 3.59 -4.20
N ASN A 222 -10.19 4.73 -4.33
CA ASN A 222 -10.58 5.27 -5.62
C ASN A 222 -9.98 6.65 -5.85
N LEU A 223 -9.17 6.78 -6.91
CA LEU A 223 -8.65 8.06 -7.37
C LEU A 223 -9.49 8.56 -8.54
N LEU A 224 -10.23 9.66 -8.34
CA LEU A 224 -10.95 10.34 -9.41
C LEU A 224 -10.08 11.44 -10.03
N VAL A 225 -9.46 11.13 -11.17
CA VAL A 225 -8.69 12.12 -11.93
C VAL A 225 -9.62 12.82 -12.91
N ALA A 226 -9.82 14.12 -12.73
CA ALA A 226 -10.71 14.88 -13.60
C ALA A 226 -10.30 16.37 -13.72
N PRO A 227 -10.41 16.98 -14.92
CA PRO A 227 -10.11 18.40 -15.13
C PRO A 227 -10.90 19.34 -14.21
N ALA A 228 -10.50 20.61 -14.13
CA ALA A 228 -11.33 21.63 -13.49
C ALA A 228 -12.71 21.71 -14.16
N GLY A 229 -13.78 21.97 -13.38
CA GLY A 229 -15.15 22.06 -13.90
C GLY A 229 -15.84 20.74 -14.27
N SER A 230 -15.16 19.59 -14.21
CA SER A 230 -15.72 18.26 -14.54
C SER A 230 -16.75 17.69 -13.56
N GLY A 231 -17.14 18.45 -12.52
CA GLY A 231 -18.13 18.00 -11.54
C GLY A 231 -17.64 16.96 -10.53
N LYS A 232 -16.36 17.01 -10.12
CA LYS A 232 -15.81 16.15 -9.04
C LYS A 232 -16.66 16.16 -7.77
N THR A 233 -17.12 17.34 -7.36
CA THR A 233 -18.00 17.50 -6.21
C THR A 233 -19.35 16.82 -6.43
N SER A 234 -19.93 16.91 -7.63
CA SER A 234 -21.18 16.23 -7.98
C SER A 234 -21.03 14.70 -7.91
N ALA A 235 -19.90 14.16 -8.37
CA ALA A 235 -19.60 12.73 -8.24
C ALA A 235 -19.46 12.30 -6.76
N LEU A 236 -18.85 13.14 -5.92
CA LEU A 236 -18.75 12.90 -4.46
C LEU A 236 -20.14 12.86 -3.80
N VAL A 237 -21.01 13.83 -4.09
CA VAL A 237 -22.39 13.85 -3.57
C VAL A 237 -23.17 12.62 -4.03
N GLY A 238 -23.07 12.28 -5.32
CA GLY A 238 -23.67 11.06 -5.88
C GLY A 238 -23.18 9.79 -5.19
N ARG A 239 -21.90 9.71 -4.83
CA ARG A 239 -21.31 8.59 -4.10
C ARG A 239 -21.87 8.46 -2.69
N ILE A 240 -21.92 9.58 -1.95
CA ILE A 240 -22.46 9.59 -0.59
C ILE A 240 -23.92 9.14 -0.63
N GLY A 241 -24.73 9.69 -1.54
CA GLY A 241 -26.13 9.25 -1.66
C GLY A 241 -26.26 7.78 -2.07
N TYR A 242 -25.43 7.27 -2.98
CA TYR A 242 -25.40 5.84 -3.33
C TYR A 242 -25.09 4.93 -2.14
N ILE A 243 -24.09 5.30 -1.32
CA ILE A 243 -23.72 4.60 -0.09
C ILE A 243 -24.91 4.55 0.89
N LEU A 244 -25.59 5.68 1.09
CA LEU A 244 -26.71 5.79 2.02
C LEU A 244 -27.95 5.03 1.54
N MET A 245 -28.28 5.08 0.23
CA MET A 245 -29.39 4.31 -0.36
C MET A 245 -29.21 2.80 -0.17
N ASN A 246 -27.98 2.32 -0.30
CA ASN A 246 -27.64 0.92 -0.13
C ASN A 246 -27.38 0.53 1.33
N LYS A 247 -27.50 1.47 2.28
CA LYS A 247 -27.26 1.25 3.72
C LYS A 247 -25.88 0.63 4.00
N LEU A 248 -24.87 1.07 3.24
CA LEU A 248 -23.50 0.56 3.40
C LEU A 248 -22.82 1.13 4.65
N CYS A 249 -23.25 2.32 5.08
CA CYS A 249 -22.91 2.94 6.36
C CYS A 249 -23.92 4.04 6.71
N GLU A 250 -23.88 4.50 7.96
CA GLU A 250 -24.64 5.63 8.46
C GLU A 250 -23.93 6.96 8.13
N PRO A 251 -24.65 8.10 8.02
CA PRO A 251 -24.03 9.39 7.70
C PRO A 251 -22.87 9.78 8.62
N ALA A 252 -22.96 9.45 9.92
CA ALA A 252 -21.93 9.74 10.91
C ALA A 252 -20.62 8.94 10.71
N GLU A 253 -20.66 7.85 9.93
CA GLU A 253 -19.51 7.02 9.57
C GLU A 253 -18.80 7.55 8.30
N ILE A 254 -19.35 8.58 7.65
CA ILE A 254 -18.78 9.21 6.46
C ILE A 254 -17.99 10.46 6.87
N LEU A 255 -16.70 10.45 6.52
CA LEU A 255 -15.79 11.59 6.67
C LEU A 255 -15.45 12.21 5.31
N VAL A 256 -15.69 13.50 5.17
CA VAL A 256 -15.30 14.32 4.03
C VAL A 256 -14.29 15.37 4.48
N VAL A 257 -13.17 15.48 3.76
CA VAL A 257 -12.10 16.43 4.08
C VAL A 257 -11.90 17.41 2.93
N ALA A 258 -11.89 18.71 3.23
CA ALA A 258 -11.64 19.79 2.31
C ALA A 258 -10.32 20.52 2.62
N PHE A 259 -9.77 21.24 1.64
CA PHE A 259 -8.49 21.94 1.82
C PHE A 259 -8.60 23.19 2.71
N ASN A 260 -9.68 23.95 2.57
CA ASN A 260 -9.91 25.20 3.29
C ASN A 260 -11.34 25.28 3.86
N ASN A 261 -11.60 26.29 4.70
CA ASN A 261 -12.88 26.40 5.40
C ASN A 261 -14.05 26.76 4.48
N SER A 262 -13.82 27.58 3.44
CA SER A 262 -14.87 27.93 2.47
C SER A 262 -15.34 26.68 1.70
N ALA A 263 -14.41 25.86 1.19
CA ALA A 263 -14.75 24.61 0.53
C ALA A 263 -15.43 23.60 1.47
N ARG A 264 -15.03 23.59 2.76
CA ARG A 264 -15.70 22.76 3.78
C ARG A 264 -17.17 23.14 3.94
N GLU A 265 -17.47 24.43 4.09
CA GLU A 265 -18.86 24.90 4.25
C GLU A 265 -19.68 24.67 2.99
N GLU A 266 -19.14 25.00 1.81
CA GLU A 266 -19.79 24.73 0.53
C GLU A 266 -20.15 23.24 0.39
N LEU A 267 -19.20 22.34 0.69
CA LEU A 267 -19.43 20.90 0.63
C LEU A 267 -20.48 20.46 1.65
N ARG A 268 -20.43 20.96 2.89
CA ARG A 268 -21.39 20.62 3.95
C ARG A 268 -22.80 21.04 3.56
N GLU A 269 -23.00 22.29 3.15
CA GLU A 269 -24.29 22.81 2.73
C GLU A 269 -24.84 22.04 1.53
N ARG A 270 -23.99 21.79 0.52
CA ARG A 270 -24.38 21.07 -0.68
C ARG A 270 -24.80 19.63 -0.38
N ILE A 271 -23.99 18.88 0.38
CA ILE A 271 -24.31 17.50 0.76
C ILE A 271 -25.62 17.46 1.54
N THR A 272 -25.77 18.31 2.56
CA THR A 272 -26.96 18.36 3.44
C THR A 272 -28.21 18.72 2.64
N SER A 273 -28.13 19.70 1.74
CA SER A 273 -29.24 20.10 0.89
C SER A 273 -29.65 18.99 -0.08
N ARG A 274 -28.69 18.41 -0.83
CA ARG A 274 -28.97 17.39 -1.86
C ARG A 274 -29.43 16.07 -1.27
N LEU A 275 -28.99 15.73 -0.06
CA LEU A 275 -29.28 14.46 0.60
C LEU A 275 -30.17 14.64 1.84
N SER A 276 -30.95 15.72 1.89
CA SER A 276 -31.85 16.06 3.01
C SER A 276 -32.92 14.99 3.31
N ALA A 277 -33.27 14.15 2.32
CA ALA A 277 -34.19 13.03 2.52
C ALA A 277 -33.61 11.89 3.39
N PHE A 278 -32.28 11.84 3.58
CA PHE A 278 -31.64 10.82 4.40
C PHE A 278 -31.60 11.27 5.87
N LYS A 279 -32.15 10.42 6.74
CA LYS A 279 -32.15 10.66 8.19
C LYS A 279 -30.71 10.78 8.71
N GLY A 280 -30.44 11.81 9.51
CA GLY A 280 -29.15 12.00 10.16
C GLY A 280 -28.04 12.58 9.27
N ILE A 281 -28.38 13.08 8.08
CA ILE A 281 -27.40 13.68 7.15
C ILE A 281 -26.60 14.83 7.79
N ASP A 282 -27.19 15.59 8.70
CA ASP A 282 -26.53 16.66 9.45
C ASP A 282 -25.34 16.18 10.31
N GLY A 283 -25.37 14.89 10.67
CA GLY A 283 -24.31 14.20 11.42
C GLY A 283 -23.11 13.79 10.57
N LEU A 284 -23.15 13.97 9.25
CA LEU A 284 -22.03 13.69 8.36
C LEU A 284 -20.83 14.61 8.69
N GLN A 285 -19.66 14.01 8.80
CA GLN A 285 -18.45 14.71 9.24
C GLN A 285 -17.76 15.39 8.05
N VAL A 286 -17.85 16.72 7.97
CA VAL A 286 -17.14 17.51 6.96
C VAL A 286 -16.12 18.41 7.66
N HIS A 287 -14.84 18.18 7.41
CA HIS A 287 -13.73 18.84 8.09
C HIS A 287 -12.73 19.44 7.10
N THR A 288 -11.86 20.33 7.60
CA THR A 288 -10.56 20.58 6.96
C THR A 288 -9.52 19.67 7.58
N PHE A 289 -8.33 19.53 6.98
CA PHE A 289 -7.23 18.80 7.62
C PHE A 289 -6.92 19.34 9.02
N HIS A 290 -6.91 20.66 9.20
CA HIS A 290 -6.67 21.30 10.49
C HIS A 290 -7.77 21.00 11.50
N SER A 291 -9.06 21.14 11.13
CA SER A 291 -10.15 20.91 12.09
C SER A 291 -10.30 19.43 12.44
N LEU A 292 -10.01 18.53 11.51
CA LEU A 292 -9.92 17.10 11.78
C LEU A 292 -8.76 16.77 12.75
N GLY A 293 -7.57 17.34 12.52
CA GLY A 293 -6.42 17.15 13.40
C GLY A 293 -6.68 17.65 14.83
N GLN A 294 -7.28 18.84 14.97
CA GLN A 294 -7.68 19.37 16.28
C GLN A 294 -8.70 18.47 16.99
N LYS A 295 -9.68 17.92 16.26
CA LYS A 295 -10.67 16.98 16.79
C LYS A 295 -10.01 15.72 17.34
N ILE A 296 -9.15 15.08 16.54
CA ILE A 296 -8.42 13.86 16.94
C ILE A 296 -7.58 14.11 18.18
N ILE A 297 -6.83 15.23 18.24
CA ILE A 297 -6.02 15.57 19.42
C ILE A 297 -6.90 15.80 20.64
N ALA A 298 -8.01 16.53 20.49
CA ALA A 298 -8.94 16.79 21.60
C ALA A 298 -9.55 15.50 22.16
N GLU A 299 -9.96 14.57 21.29
CA GLU A 299 -10.52 13.27 21.68
C GLU A 299 -9.50 12.39 22.42
N ASN A 300 -8.21 12.49 22.08
CA ASN A 300 -7.16 11.67 22.70
C ASN A 300 -6.47 12.31 23.92
N THR A 301 -6.51 13.64 24.06
CA THR A 301 -5.81 14.36 25.14
C THR A 301 -6.74 15.07 26.13
N ALA A 302 -8.06 15.03 25.88
CA ALA A 302 -9.08 15.79 26.58
C ALA A 302 -8.86 17.33 26.56
N LYS A 303 -7.97 17.83 25.70
CA LYS A 303 -7.68 19.27 25.54
C LYS A 303 -7.61 19.62 24.06
N LYS A 304 -8.38 20.63 23.66
CA LYS A 304 -8.28 21.17 22.29
C LYS A 304 -6.93 21.88 22.15
N PRO A 305 -6.09 21.53 21.16
CA PRO A 305 -4.84 22.23 20.94
C PRO A 305 -5.15 23.66 20.48
N SER A 306 -4.56 24.64 21.17
CA SER A 306 -4.52 26.03 20.71
C SER A 306 -3.24 26.26 19.93
N LEU A 307 -3.31 27.04 18.86
CA LEU A 307 -2.09 27.54 18.23
C LEU A 307 -1.35 28.42 19.25
N ALA A 308 -0.01 28.40 19.20
CA ALA A 308 0.77 29.33 20.00
C ALA A 308 0.45 30.76 19.56
N LYS A 309 0.40 31.72 20.49
CA LYS A 309 0.16 33.14 20.15
C LYS A 309 1.12 33.66 19.08
N THR A 310 2.36 33.16 19.06
CA THR A 310 3.39 33.49 18.06
C THR A 310 3.11 32.93 16.67
N ALA A 311 2.23 31.94 16.53
CA ALA A 311 1.76 31.47 15.24
C ALA A 311 0.66 32.37 14.67
N GLU A 312 -0.14 33.03 15.50
CA GLU A 312 -1.29 33.86 15.08
C GLU A 312 -0.96 35.35 14.98
N ASP A 313 -0.02 35.85 15.78
CA ASP A 313 0.35 37.26 15.86
C ASP A 313 1.77 37.46 15.31
N ASP A 314 1.88 38.15 14.18
CA ASP A 314 3.15 38.46 13.52
C ASP A 314 4.06 39.31 14.41
N PHE A 315 3.51 40.18 15.26
CA PHE A 315 4.30 40.96 16.22
C PHE A 315 4.87 40.06 17.32
N ALA A 316 4.05 39.17 17.89
CA ALA A 316 4.52 38.19 18.86
C ALA A 316 5.57 37.24 18.24
N ARG A 317 5.40 36.87 16.97
CA ARG A 317 6.36 36.07 16.20
C ARG A 317 7.68 36.80 16.02
N GLY A 318 7.63 38.06 15.58
CA GLY A 318 8.81 38.91 15.41
C GLY A 318 9.59 39.06 16.72
N LYS A 319 8.88 39.31 17.83
CA LYS A 319 9.49 39.40 19.16
C LYS A 319 10.15 38.09 19.61
N LEU A 320 9.53 36.94 19.31
CA LEU A 320 10.13 35.63 19.58
C LEU A 320 11.40 35.42 18.75
N LEU A 321 11.34 35.71 17.44
CA LEU A 321 12.49 35.57 16.54
C LEU A 321 13.64 36.48 16.97
N GLN A 322 13.37 37.74 17.29
CA GLN A 322 14.37 38.67 17.79
C GLN A 322 15.03 38.14 19.06
N LYS A 323 14.23 37.65 20.02
CA LYS A 323 14.76 37.05 21.25
C LYS A 323 15.67 35.85 20.97
N ILE A 324 15.31 35.00 20.01
CA ILE A 324 16.14 33.85 19.60
C ILE A 324 17.46 34.36 19.00
N VAL A 325 17.39 35.32 18.07
CA VAL A 325 18.58 35.92 17.44
C VAL A 325 19.50 36.55 18.48
N ASP A 326 18.97 37.36 19.40
CA ASP A 326 19.76 38.02 20.44
C ASP A 326 20.44 36.99 21.37
N THR A 327 19.72 35.92 21.71
CA THR A 327 20.24 34.82 22.54
C THR A 327 21.38 34.08 21.84
N GLU A 328 21.23 33.78 20.54
CA GLU A 328 22.28 33.13 19.75
C GLU A 328 23.47 34.06 19.50
N LEU A 329 23.25 35.36 19.26
CA LEU A 329 24.32 36.36 19.13
C LEU A 329 25.18 36.48 20.39
N ALA A 330 24.56 36.33 21.57
CA ALA A 330 25.25 36.39 22.85
C ALA A 330 26.04 35.12 23.17
N ASN A 331 25.51 33.93 22.80
CA ASN A 331 26.00 32.66 23.32
C ASN A 331 26.68 31.76 22.27
N ASN A 332 26.60 32.08 20.97
CA ASN A 332 27.06 31.22 19.89
C ASN A 332 27.95 31.99 18.89
N SER A 333 29.27 31.85 19.05
CA SER A 333 30.28 32.54 18.22
C SER A 333 30.16 32.22 16.72
N SER A 334 29.82 30.98 16.37
CA SER A 334 29.64 30.58 14.98
C SER A 334 28.38 31.21 14.37
N PHE A 335 27.27 31.22 15.11
CA PHE A 335 26.06 31.94 14.70
C PHE A 335 26.33 33.43 14.52
N LYS A 336 27.05 34.05 15.47
CA LYS A 336 27.43 35.47 15.40
C LYS A 336 28.20 35.80 14.13
N LEU A 337 29.22 35.01 13.79
CA LEU A 337 30.00 35.20 12.56
C LEU A 337 29.09 35.09 11.31
N ASN A 338 28.27 34.05 11.25
CA ASN A 338 27.35 33.82 10.14
C ASN A 338 26.28 34.93 10.03
N TYR A 339 25.78 35.44 11.14
CA TYR A 339 24.81 36.54 11.18
C TYR A 339 25.43 37.85 10.67
N ILE A 340 26.69 38.14 11.04
CA ILE A 340 27.43 39.28 10.51
C ILE A 340 27.59 39.16 8.99
N TYR A 341 28.02 37.99 8.49
CA TYR A 341 28.12 37.76 7.04
C TYR A 341 26.78 37.89 6.34
N PHE A 342 25.72 37.32 6.91
CA PHE A 342 24.37 37.42 6.37
C PHE A 342 23.94 38.88 6.25
N ARG A 343 24.12 39.68 7.31
CA ARG A 343 23.81 41.12 7.29
C ARG A 343 24.69 41.88 6.31
N ALA A 344 25.99 41.57 6.21
CA ALA A 344 26.90 42.26 5.31
C ALA A 344 26.62 41.97 3.82
N LEU A 345 26.17 40.76 3.49
CA LEU A 345 25.96 40.31 2.11
C LEU A 345 24.52 40.46 1.62
N TYR A 346 23.53 40.40 2.53
CA TYR A 346 22.10 40.32 2.17
C TYR A 346 21.21 41.37 2.84
N ALA A 347 21.73 42.23 3.73
CA ALA A 347 20.89 43.33 4.21
C ALA A 347 20.59 44.27 3.04
N VAL A 348 19.30 44.46 2.76
CA VAL A 348 18.85 45.55 1.89
C VAL A 348 19.24 46.84 2.60
N ALA A 349 19.98 47.72 1.93
CA ALA A 349 20.33 49.02 2.50
C ALA A 349 19.03 49.75 2.85
N VAL A 350 18.90 50.15 4.13
CA VAL A 350 17.84 51.08 4.54
C VAL A 350 18.04 52.35 3.70
N PRO A 351 17.08 52.74 2.86
CA PRO A 351 17.22 53.95 2.06
C PRO A 351 17.37 55.14 3.00
N ASP A 352 18.27 56.06 2.67
CA ASP A 352 18.47 57.27 3.45
C ASP A 352 17.12 58.01 3.62
N PRO A 353 16.73 58.45 4.83
CA PRO A 353 15.50 59.22 5.03
C PRO A 353 15.37 60.43 4.09
N SER A 354 16.50 61.02 3.66
CA SER A 354 16.54 62.11 2.68
C SER A 354 16.19 61.69 1.24
N SER A 355 16.17 60.39 0.94
CA SER A 355 15.75 59.84 -0.35
C SER A 355 14.22 59.78 -0.52
N PHE A 356 13.46 60.03 0.55
CA PHE A 356 11.99 60.06 0.53
C PHE A 356 11.48 61.50 0.36
N ARG A 357 10.37 61.68 -0.37
CA ARG A 357 9.84 63.01 -0.71
C ARG A 357 9.19 63.70 0.49
N SER A 358 8.86 62.94 1.53
CA SER A 358 8.27 63.48 2.76
C SER A 358 8.51 62.57 3.96
N LYS A 359 8.42 63.15 5.17
CA LYS A 359 8.41 62.38 6.42
C LYS A 359 7.30 61.33 6.47
N ALA A 360 6.13 61.62 5.90
CA ALA A 360 5.03 60.65 5.85
C ALA A 360 5.37 59.41 5.01
N GLU A 361 6.11 59.59 3.91
CA GLU A 361 6.57 58.51 3.04
C GLU A 361 7.66 57.66 3.72
N TRP A 362 8.57 58.30 4.46
CA TRP A 362 9.53 57.61 5.33
C TRP A 362 8.82 56.77 6.40
N HIS A 363 7.87 57.35 7.14
CA HIS A 363 7.15 56.63 8.18
C HIS A 363 6.33 55.46 7.62
N ALA A 364 5.76 55.59 6.41
CA ALA A 364 5.06 54.49 5.72
C ALA A 364 6.02 53.35 5.32
N TYR A 365 7.23 53.69 4.83
CA TYR A 365 8.28 52.70 4.54
C TYR A 365 8.70 51.94 5.81
N VAL A 366 9.01 52.65 6.90
CA VAL A 366 9.42 52.07 8.19
C VAL A 366 8.33 51.15 8.75
N GLN A 367 7.05 51.55 8.67
CA GLN A 367 5.93 50.71 9.09
C GLN A 367 5.76 49.46 8.20
N SER A 368 6.00 49.56 6.90
CA SER A 368 5.89 48.43 5.97
C SER A 368 7.07 47.45 6.04
N ALA A 369 8.26 47.94 6.38
CA ALA A 369 9.49 47.17 6.49
C ALA A 369 9.67 46.51 7.87
N GLY A 370 8.85 46.90 8.85
CA GLY A 370 8.94 46.38 10.22
C GLY A 370 10.17 46.88 10.98
N GLU A 371 10.78 47.97 10.53
CA GLU A 371 11.93 48.59 11.19
C GLU A 371 11.46 49.55 12.29
N THR A 372 12.22 49.68 13.37
CA THR A 372 11.95 50.68 14.41
C THR A 372 12.61 51.99 14.05
N ASP A 373 11.83 53.08 14.01
CA ASP A 373 12.28 54.45 13.76
C ASP A 373 13.47 54.77 14.69
N PRO A 374 14.68 55.05 14.16
CA PRO A 374 15.76 55.55 14.99
C PRO A 374 15.35 56.95 15.43
N ALA A 375 14.94 57.07 16.70
CA ALA A 375 14.57 58.34 17.32
C ALA A 375 15.65 59.43 17.05
N PRO A 376 15.24 60.71 16.95
CA PRO A 376 15.95 61.77 16.22
C PRO A 376 17.34 62.15 16.74
#